data_AF-A0A7W7WKH5-F1
#
_entry.id   AF-A0A7W7WKH5-F1
#
_cell.length_a   1.000
_cell.length_b   1.000
_cell.length_c   1.000
_cell.angle_alpha   90.00
_cell.angle_beta   90.00
_cell.angle_gamma   90.00
#
_symmetry.space_group_name_H-M   'P 1'
#
loop_
_entity.id
_entity.type
_entity.pdbx_description
1 polymer ?
#
loop_
_entity_poly.entity_id
_entity_poly.type
_entity_poly.pdbx_seq_one_letter_code
_entity_poly.pdbx_strand_id
1 'polypeptide(L)'
;MTTVSTPPGTAGISRKLLGIELLVVLGLSFGMSGLGALISFLGSVTEPAQLAKQVATLNGSRAPGRPWLDLAWQLYYIVRGLMPVALVGYLLVREGASLRMLGFDLRQKWRDLGRGTAVAAAIGGTGLLFYLASQAAGVNLTVAPSGLPDVWWRVPVLICSAWENSIAEEVIVLGFLLRRLGQLGWSWPAIVVTSAVLRGSYHLYQGIGGLVGNMVMGVVFCLLYRRWGRVMPLVVAHALIDTVAFVGYALLAGHVSWLPTG
;
A
#
# COMPACT_ATOMS: atom_id res chain seq x y z
N MET A 1 -41.29 13.97 -42.86
CA MET A 1 -40.59 12.96 -42.05
C MET A 1 -39.20 13.48 -41.76
N THR A 2 -39.02 14.16 -40.64
CA THR A 2 -37.71 14.61 -40.15
C THR A 2 -37.07 13.46 -39.38
N THR A 3 -36.02 12.87 -39.94
CA THR A 3 -35.18 11.89 -39.27
C THR A 3 -34.43 12.58 -38.13
N VAL A 4 -34.89 12.38 -36.90
CA VAL A 4 -34.13 12.76 -35.71
C VAL A 4 -32.89 11.87 -35.68
N SER A 5 -31.74 12.44 -36.00
CA SER A 5 -30.44 11.81 -35.77
C SER A 5 -30.25 11.69 -34.26
N THR A 6 -30.36 10.49 -33.73
CA THR A 6 -29.97 10.17 -32.36
C THR A 6 -28.49 10.57 -32.19
N PRO A 7 -28.13 11.41 -31.21
CA PRO A 7 -26.73 11.75 -30.98
C PRO A 7 -25.97 10.45 -30.69
N PRO A 8 -24.70 10.33 -31.12
CA PRO A 8 -23.90 9.15 -30.82
C PRO A 8 -23.89 8.97 -29.30
N GLY A 9 -24.56 7.90 -28.84
CA GLY A 9 -24.54 7.52 -27.44
C GLY A 9 -23.10 7.42 -26.99
N THR A 10 -22.79 7.96 -25.81
CA THR A 10 -21.47 7.92 -25.18
C THR A 10 -20.87 6.51 -25.34
N ALA A 11 -19.99 6.34 -26.33
CA ALA A 11 -19.36 5.06 -26.58
C ALA A 11 -18.58 4.71 -25.31
N GLY A 12 -19.00 3.66 -24.61
CA GLY A 12 -18.34 3.20 -23.39
C GLY A 12 -16.86 2.96 -23.64
N ILE A 13 -16.03 3.17 -22.62
CA ILE A 13 -14.58 2.96 -22.71
C ILE A 13 -14.31 1.52 -23.19
N SER A 14 -13.54 1.38 -24.27
CA SER A 14 -13.24 0.05 -24.83
C SER A 14 -12.44 -0.81 -23.84
N ARG A 15 -12.65 -2.13 -23.87
CA ARG A 15 -11.89 -3.08 -23.03
C ARG A 15 -10.36 -2.93 -23.20
N LYS A 16 -9.91 -2.64 -24.43
CA LYS A 16 -8.49 -2.37 -24.72
C LYS A 16 -7.97 -1.17 -23.95
N LEU A 17 -8.73 -0.08 -23.91
CA LEU A 17 -8.32 1.13 -23.20
C LEU A 17 -8.30 0.91 -21.68
N LEU A 18 -9.27 0.18 -21.11
CA LEU A 18 -9.25 -0.19 -19.69
C LEU A 18 -8.01 -1.01 -19.32
N GLY A 19 -7.60 -1.94 -20.18
CA GLY A 19 -6.37 -2.71 -19.99
C GLY A 19 -5.12 -1.82 -20.03
N ILE A 20 -5.05 -0.87 -20.97
CA ILE A 20 -3.93 0.09 -21.07
C ILE A 20 -3.87 0.99 -19.83
N GLU A 21 -5.01 1.53 -19.37
CA GLU A 21 -5.07 2.34 -18.15
C GLU A 21 -4.54 1.58 -16.94
N LEU A 22 -4.96 0.33 -16.77
CA LEU A 22 -4.51 -0.53 -15.69
C LEU A 22 -2.99 -0.79 -15.79
N LEU A 23 -2.48 -1.11 -16.98
CA LEU A 23 -1.05 -1.32 -17.21
C LEU A 23 -0.23 -0.07 -16.92
N VAL A 24 -0.67 1.11 -17.35
CA VAL A 24 0.04 2.38 -17.11
C VAL A 24 0.03 2.73 -15.62
N VAL A 25 -1.11 2.63 -14.95
CA VAL A 25 -1.20 2.92 -13.50
C VAL A 25 -0.32 1.96 -12.71
N LEU A 26 -0.38 0.65 -12.99
CA LEU A 26 0.46 -0.34 -12.30
C LEU A 26 1.95 -0.16 -12.64
N GLY A 27 2.27 0.15 -13.90
CA GLY A 27 3.63 0.42 -14.36
C GLY A 27 4.25 1.68 -13.74
N LEU A 28 3.44 2.67 -13.36
CA LEU A 28 3.91 3.85 -12.64
C LEU A 28 3.88 3.67 -11.10
N SER A 29 3.40 2.52 -10.60
CA SER A 29 3.22 2.25 -9.18
C SER A 29 3.62 0.80 -8.80
N PHE A 30 2.67 0.04 -8.26
CA PHE A 30 2.88 -1.23 -7.59
C PHE A 30 3.28 -2.40 -8.50
N GLY A 31 3.00 -2.31 -9.80
CA GLY A 31 3.51 -3.28 -10.77
C GLY A 31 5.04 -3.21 -10.87
N MET A 32 5.59 -2.00 -10.95
CA MET A 32 7.05 -1.81 -10.94
C MET A 32 7.65 -2.05 -9.56
N SER A 33 6.97 -1.66 -8.47
CA SER A 33 7.43 -2.00 -7.11
C SER A 33 7.50 -3.52 -6.91
N GLY A 34 6.55 -4.28 -7.45
CA GLY A 34 6.57 -5.75 -7.42
C GLY A 34 7.76 -6.36 -8.15
N LEU A 35 8.09 -5.84 -9.35
CA LEU A 35 9.29 -6.27 -10.07
C LEU A 35 10.56 -5.91 -9.30
N GLY A 36 10.64 -4.71 -8.74
CA GLY A 36 11.76 -4.30 -7.89
C GLY A 36 11.92 -5.17 -6.64
N ALA A 37 10.80 -5.54 -6.00
CA ALA A 37 10.78 -6.42 -4.84
C ALA A 37 11.24 -7.84 -5.18
N LEU A 38 10.84 -8.38 -6.34
CA LEU A 38 11.33 -9.67 -6.83
C LEU A 38 12.83 -9.65 -7.11
N ILE A 39 13.32 -8.60 -7.80
CA ILE A 39 14.76 -8.44 -8.07
C ILE A 39 15.54 -8.36 -6.75
N SER A 40 15.05 -7.56 -5.79
CA SER A 40 15.69 -7.41 -4.48
C SER A 40 15.73 -8.74 -3.73
N PHE A 41 14.61 -9.47 -3.69
CA PHE A 41 14.53 -10.78 -3.04
C PHE A 41 15.45 -11.81 -3.70
N LEU A 42 15.50 -11.87 -5.04
CA LEU A 42 16.41 -12.75 -5.77
C LEU A 42 17.87 -12.40 -5.47
N GLY A 43 18.20 -11.11 -5.39
CA GLY A 43 19.52 -10.65 -4.92
C GLY A 43 19.83 -11.20 -3.54
N SER A 44 18.94 -11.00 -2.57
CA SER A 44 19.11 -11.48 -1.19
C SER A 44 19.34 -12.99 -1.06
N VAL A 45 18.63 -13.81 -1.84
CA VAL A 45 18.77 -15.29 -1.78
C VAL A 45 19.93 -15.84 -2.60
N THR A 46 20.48 -15.07 -3.54
CA THR A 46 21.64 -15.46 -4.35
C THR A 46 22.95 -14.88 -3.82
N GLU A 47 22.89 -13.95 -2.86
CA GLU A 47 24.08 -13.35 -2.26
C GLU A 47 24.83 -14.38 -1.39
N PRO A 48 26.16 -14.50 -1.52
CA PRO A 48 26.96 -15.42 -0.70
C PRO A 48 26.99 -15.06 0.80
N ALA A 49 26.52 -13.86 1.18
CA ALA A 49 26.42 -13.41 2.55
C ALA A 49 25.13 -13.91 3.22
N GLN A 50 25.19 -14.20 4.54
CA GLN A 50 24.05 -14.71 5.29
C GLN A 50 22.82 -13.78 5.15
N LEU A 51 21.71 -14.32 4.63
CA LEU A 51 20.37 -13.71 4.57
C LEU A 51 19.96 -12.94 5.84
N ALA A 52 20.49 -13.34 7.01
CA ALA A 52 20.25 -12.73 8.31
C ALA A 52 20.78 -11.30 8.49
N LYS A 53 21.65 -10.79 7.60
CA LYS A 53 22.28 -9.46 7.73
C LYS A 53 21.67 -8.36 6.87
N GLN A 54 20.71 -8.66 6.01
CA GLN A 54 20.11 -7.66 5.11
C GLN A 54 18.88 -7.02 5.75
N VAL A 55 18.98 -5.73 6.04
CA VAL A 55 17.88 -4.94 6.61
C VAL A 55 17.33 -4.00 5.54
N ALA A 56 16.15 -4.33 5.01
CA ALA A 56 15.42 -3.40 4.15
C ALA A 56 14.86 -2.26 5.01
N THR A 57 15.36 -1.05 4.83
CA THR A 57 14.89 0.15 5.53
C THR A 57 13.86 0.88 4.68
N LEU A 58 12.60 0.92 5.12
CA LEU A 58 11.49 1.60 4.43
C LEU A 58 11.65 3.13 4.47
N ASN A 59 11.82 3.69 5.67
CA ASN A 59 11.93 5.12 5.91
C ASN A 59 13.36 5.51 6.33
N GLY A 60 14.32 5.35 5.42
CA GLY A 60 15.72 5.71 5.67
C GLY A 60 16.04 7.15 5.31
N SER A 61 17.03 7.74 6.00
CA SER A 61 17.59 9.05 5.64
C SER A 61 18.22 9.00 4.24
N ARG A 62 17.91 9.98 3.39
CA ARG A 62 18.44 10.18 2.04
C ARG A 62 19.58 11.19 1.99
N ALA A 63 19.69 12.04 3.01
CA ALA A 63 20.81 12.97 3.17
C ALA A 63 21.33 12.95 4.62
N PRO A 64 22.05 11.88 5.03
CA PRO A 64 22.60 11.78 6.38
C PRO A 64 23.44 13.01 6.75
N GLY A 65 23.23 13.53 7.97
CA GLY A 65 23.90 14.75 8.45
C GLY A 65 23.37 16.07 7.87
N ARG A 66 22.36 16.04 6.99
CA ARG A 66 21.79 17.24 6.33
C ARG A 66 20.27 17.30 6.51
N PRO A 67 19.77 17.63 7.72
CA PRO A 67 18.37 17.40 8.11
C PRO A 67 17.33 18.12 7.24
N TRP A 68 17.60 19.35 6.80
CA TRP A 68 16.67 20.09 5.93
C TRP A 68 16.62 19.52 4.51
N LEU A 69 17.75 19.05 3.98
CA LEU A 69 17.79 18.39 2.68
C LEU A 69 17.10 17.03 2.75
N ASP A 70 17.28 16.30 3.85
CA ASP A 70 16.60 15.03 4.08
C ASP A 70 15.10 15.23 4.15
N LEU A 71 14.61 16.20 4.94
CA LEU A 71 13.20 16.57 4.99
C LEU A 71 12.63 16.90 3.59
N ALA A 72 13.36 17.66 2.77
CA ALA A 72 12.95 17.96 1.40
C ALA A 72 12.81 16.69 0.56
N TRP A 73 13.73 15.72 0.68
CA TRP A 73 13.62 14.42 0.02
C TRP A 73 12.43 13.60 0.52
N GLN A 74 12.20 13.54 1.83
CA GLN A 74 11.07 12.82 2.39
C GLN A 74 9.73 13.36 1.86
N LEU A 75 9.56 14.69 1.88
CA LEU A 75 8.36 15.35 1.34
C LEU A 75 8.22 15.14 -0.17
N TYR A 76 9.33 15.19 -0.91
CA TYR A 76 9.34 14.89 -2.35
C TYR A 76 8.84 13.47 -2.62
N TYR A 77 9.33 12.46 -1.89
CA TYR A 77 8.93 11.07 -2.10
C TYR A 77 7.47 10.83 -1.72
N ILE A 78 6.99 11.45 -0.65
CA ILE A 78 5.56 11.41 -0.27
C ILE A 78 4.69 11.97 -1.41
N VAL A 79 5.02 13.16 -1.92
CA VAL A 79 4.26 13.76 -3.03
C VAL A 79 4.34 12.89 -4.28
N ARG A 80 5.53 12.38 -4.61
CA ARG A 80 5.75 11.49 -5.76
C ARG A 80 4.91 10.22 -5.65
N GLY A 81 4.84 9.61 -4.47
CA GLY A 81 4.06 8.39 -4.22
C GLY A 81 2.54 8.59 -4.38
N LEU A 82 2.05 9.81 -4.16
CA LEU A 82 0.65 10.18 -4.42
C LEU A 82 0.32 10.49 -5.89
N MET A 83 1.32 10.65 -6.77
CA MET A 83 1.06 10.99 -8.18
C MET A 83 0.28 9.92 -8.96
N PRO A 84 0.54 8.61 -8.80
CA PRO A 84 -0.30 7.57 -9.39
C PRO A 84 -1.76 7.62 -8.91
N VAL A 85 -2.02 8.05 -7.68
CA VAL A 85 -3.38 8.27 -7.16
C VAL A 85 -4.06 9.46 -7.86
N ALA A 86 -3.32 10.54 -8.07
CA ALA A 86 -3.79 11.68 -8.85
C ALA A 86 -4.12 11.27 -10.30
N LEU A 87 -3.30 10.42 -10.91
CA LEU A 87 -3.57 9.85 -12.24
C LEU A 87 -4.86 9.00 -12.23
N VAL A 88 -5.05 8.13 -11.25
CA VAL A 88 -6.32 7.38 -11.08
C VAL A 88 -7.50 8.35 -10.97
N GLY A 89 -7.39 9.39 -10.15
CA GLY A 89 -8.42 10.42 -10.02
C GLY A 89 -8.75 11.09 -11.35
N TYR A 90 -7.72 11.45 -12.13
CA TYR A 90 -7.88 12.05 -13.46
C TYR A 90 -8.57 11.10 -14.46
N LEU A 91 -8.17 9.82 -14.50
CA LEU A 91 -8.81 8.81 -15.35
C LEU A 91 -10.28 8.61 -14.98
N LEU A 92 -10.61 8.61 -13.67
CA LEU A 92 -11.99 8.53 -13.20
C LEU A 92 -12.80 9.76 -13.61
N VAL A 93 -12.22 10.97 -13.55
CA VAL A 93 -12.89 12.20 -14.03
C VAL A 93 -13.15 12.13 -15.53
N ARG A 94 -12.19 11.63 -16.32
CA ARG A 94 -12.35 11.47 -17.77
C ARG A 94 -13.48 10.51 -18.17
N GLU A 95 -13.82 9.54 -17.33
CA GLU A 95 -14.96 8.64 -17.54
C GLU A 95 -16.28 9.14 -16.92
N GLY A 96 -16.33 10.39 -16.43
CA GLY A 96 -17.52 10.97 -15.79
C GLY A 96 -17.73 10.51 -14.34
N ALA A 97 -16.72 9.90 -13.72
CA ALA A 97 -16.71 9.45 -12.34
C ALA A 97 -15.78 10.33 -11.47
N SER A 98 -15.51 9.86 -10.24
CA SER A 98 -14.52 10.47 -9.35
C SER A 98 -14.04 9.43 -8.34
N LEU A 99 -13.03 9.77 -7.54
CA LEU A 99 -12.57 8.94 -6.42
C LEU A 99 -13.68 8.58 -5.41
N ARG A 100 -14.77 9.36 -5.37
CA ARG A 100 -15.97 9.04 -4.56
C ARG A 100 -16.62 7.72 -4.98
N MET A 101 -16.46 7.30 -6.23
CA MET A 101 -16.97 6.02 -6.72
C MET A 101 -16.25 4.82 -6.10
N LEU A 102 -15.00 5.01 -5.67
CA LEU A 102 -14.26 4.04 -4.86
C LEU A 102 -14.57 4.17 -3.36
N GLY A 103 -15.45 5.13 -3.00
CA GLY A 103 -15.70 5.53 -1.62
C GLY A 103 -14.50 6.20 -0.95
N PHE A 104 -13.59 6.78 -1.73
CA PHE A 104 -12.52 7.66 -1.25
C PHE A 104 -13.07 9.09 -1.10
N ASP A 105 -13.78 9.34 -0.01
CA ASP A 105 -14.38 10.64 0.32
C ASP A 105 -14.64 10.76 1.84
N LEU A 106 -14.88 11.99 2.31
CA LEU A 106 -15.07 12.27 3.75
C LEU A 106 -16.54 12.22 4.23
N ARG A 107 -17.49 11.71 3.43
CA ARG A 107 -18.93 11.72 3.78
C ARG A 107 -19.26 10.87 5.01
N GLN A 108 -18.42 9.91 5.34
CA GLN A 108 -18.62 8.98 6.46
C GLN A 108 -17.41 8.95 7.41
N LYS A 109 -16.66 10.06 7.50
CA LYS A 109 -15.36 10.15 8.20
C LYS A 109 -15.30 9.44 9.56
N TRP A 110 -16.30 9.61 10.42
CA TRP A 110 -16.30 8.99 11.76
C TRP A 110 -16.56 7.49 11.74
N ARG A 111 -17.42 7.03 10.81
CA ARG A 111 -17.69 5.61 10.61
C ARG A 111 -16.51 4.92 9.94
N ASP A 112 -15.90 5.59 8.97
CA ASP A 112 -14.71 5.10 8.28
C ASP A 112 -13.53 5.04 9.27
N LEU A 113 -13.36 6.05 10.13
CA LEU A 113 -12.38 6.03 11.22
C LEU A 113 -12.62 4.87 12.19
N GLY A 114 -13.83 4.74 12.75
CA GLY A 114 -14.13 3.67 13.71
C GLY A 114 -13.96 2.27 13.15
N ARG A 115 -14.41 2.02 11.91
CA ARG A 115 -14.21 0.75 11.21
C ARG A 115 -12.73 0.48 10.95
N GLY A 116 -12.01 1.49 10.46
CA GLY A 116 -10.59 1.39 10.17
C GLY A 116 -9.78 1.07 11.42
N THR A 117 -10.04 1.75 12.53
CA THR A 117 -9.40 1.47 13.82
C THR A 117 -9.67 0.05 14.31
N ALA A 118 -10.91 -0.45 14.20
CA ALA A 118 -11.23 -1.81 14.61
C ALA A 118 -10.50 -2.86 13.74
N VAL A 119 -10.43 -2.65 12.42
CA VAL A 119 -9.67 -3.51 11.50
C VAL A 119 -8.17 -3.43 11.79
N ALA A 120 -7.63 -2.24 12.04
CA ALA A 120 -6.22 -2.05 12.40
C ALA A 120 -5.87 -2.79 13.69
N ALA A 121 -6.70 -2.69 14.72
CA ALA A 121 -6.49 -3.39 15.98
C ALA A 121 -6.48 -4.92 15.78
N ALA A 122 -7.41 -5.45 14.98
CA ALA A 122 -7.49 -6.88 14.70
C ALA A 122 -6.27 -7.39 13.89
N ILE A 123 -5.97 -6.74 12.76
CA ILE A 123 -4.91 -7.17 11.85
C ILE A 123 -3.53 -6.85 12.44
N GLY A 124 -3.32 -5.62 12.89
CA GLY A 124 -2.06 -5.18 13.49
C GLY A 124 -1.74 -5.93 14.79
N GLY A 125 -2.75 -6.16 15.64
CA GLY A 125 -2.61 -6.97 16.84
C GLY A 125 -2.24 -8.43 16.53
N THR A 126 -2.90 -9.03 15.54
CA THR A 126 -2.57 -10.40 15.08
C THR A 126 -1.15 -10.45 14.51
N GLY A 127 -0.77 -9.48 13.67
CA GLY A 127 0.58 -9.39 13.11
C GLY A 127 1.67 -9.24 14.19
N LEU A 128 1.42 -8.42 15.22
CA LEU A 128 2.34 -8.25 16.35
C LEU A 128 2.47 -9.56 17.15
N LEU A 129 1.38 -10.28 17.39
CA LEU A 129 1.41 -11.58 18.06
C LEU A 129 2.23 -12.61 17.27
N PHE A 130 2.03 -12.69 15.95
CA PHE A 130 2.84 -13.55 15.09
C PHE A 130 4.31 -13.16 15.10
N TYR A 131 4.62 -11.87 15.03
CA TYR A 131 6.00 -11.37 15.11
C TYR A 131 6.68 -11.81 16.41
N LEU A 132 6.03 -11.61 17.55
CA LEU A 132 6.55 -12.01 18.86
C LEU A 132 6.72 -13.53 18.97
N ALA A 133 5.78 -14.31 18.42
CA ALA A 133 5.87 -15.77 18.38
C ALA A 133 7.02 -16.27 17.49
N SER A 134 7.22 -15.67 16.32
CA SER A 134 8.35 -15.99 15.42
C SER A 134 9.69 -15.65 16.04
N GLN A 135 9.79 -14.52 16.74
CA GLN A 135 10.98 -14.15 17.53
C GLN A 135 11.25 -15.16 18.65
N ALA A 136 10.22 -15.56 19.41
CA ALA A 136 10.35 -16.58 20.45
C ALA A 136 10.78 -17.95 19.88
N ALA A 137 10.41 -18.25 18.63
CA ALA A 137 10.79 -19.47 17.91
C ALA A 137 12.17 -19.38 17.23
N GLY A 138 12.88 -18.24 17.31
CA GLY A 138 14.21 -18.05 16.72
C GLY A 138 14.22 -17.94 15.18
N VAL A 139 13.08 -17.71 14.54
CA VAL A 139 12.97 -17.49 13.09
C VAL A 139 13.11 -15.98 12.83
N ASN A 140 14.32 -15.53 12.50
CA ASN A 140 14.61 -14.10 12.34
C ASN A 140 14.59 -13.64 10.88
N LEU A 141 13.67 -12.72 10.57
CA LEU A 141 13.75 -11.81 9.43
C LEU A 141 13.78 -10.39 9.99
N THR A 142 14.93 -9.72 9.90
CA THR A 142 15.11 -8.36 10.43
C THR A 142 14.68 -7.34 9.39
N VAL A 143 13.45 -6.85 9.48
CA VAL A 143 13.01 -5.66 8.73
C VAL A 143 13.07 -4.46 9.68
N ALA A 144 13.70 -3.37 9.26
CA ALA A 144 13.67 -2.10 10.00
C ALA A 144 12.61 -1.17 9.37
N PRO A 145 11.44 -1.00 10.01
CA PRO A 145 10.37 -0.16 9.47
C PRO A 145 10.73 1.33 9.36
N SER A 146 11.73 1.80 10.12
CA SER A 146 12.22 3.18 10.09
C SER A 146 13.73 3.25 10.34
N GLY A 147 14.40 4.17 9.65
CA GLY A 147 15.82 4.50 9.82
C GLY A 147 16.08 6.01 9.81
N LEU A 148 15.06 6.84 10.07
CA LEU A 148 15.22 8.28 10.20
C LEU A 148 15.93 8.65 11.51
N PRO A 149 16.84 9.66 11.49
CA PRO A 149 17.55 10.12 12.68
C PRO A 149 16.60 10.77 13.69
N ASP A 150 17.03 10.90 14.94
CA ASP A 150 16.25 11.58 15.96
C ASP A 150 16.20 13.09 15.73
N VAL A 151 15.18 13.53 14.99
CA VAL A 151 14.90 14.92 14.62
C VAL A 151 13.42 15.22 14.82
N TRP A 152 13.08 16.49 15.06
CA TRP A 152 11.71 16.89 15.41
C TRP A 152 10.66 16.50 14.36
N TRP A 153 11.04 16.45 13.08
CA TRP A 153 10.14 16.09 11.98
C TRP A 153 10.06 14.58 11.72
N ARG A 154 10.84 13.74 12.42
CA ARG A 154 10.83 12.28 12.25
C ARG A 154 9.43 11.69 12.36
N VAL A 155 8.74 11.94 13.48
CA VAL A 155 7.40 11.39 13.73
C VAL A 155 6.37 11.93 12.74
N PRO A 156 6.26 13.25 12.49
CA PRO A 156 5.36 13.78 11.46
C PRO A 156 5.58 13.14 10.08
N VAL A 157 6.83 12.99 9.64
CA VAL A 157 7.14 12.38 8.34
C VAL A 157 6.76 10.91 8.28
N LEU A 158 7.04 10.12 9.34
CA LEU A 158 6.65 8.71 9.39
C LEU A 158 5.12 8.54 9.32
N ILE A 159 4.36 9.40 10.00
CA ILE A 159 2.89 9.41 9.88
C ILE A 159 2.50 9.76 8.44
N CYS A 160 3.06 10.82 7.85
CA CYS A 160 2.76 11.18 6.47
C CYS A 160 3.09 10.07 5.46
N SER A 161 4.20 9.36 5.65
CA SER A 161 4.57 8.20 4.81
C SER A 161 3.59 7.04 4.97
N ALA A 162 3.16 6.71 6.19
CA ALA A 162 2.13 5.68 6.43
C ALA A 162 0.80 6.02 5.74
N TRP A 163 0.39 7.29 5.81
CA TRP A 163 -0.81 7.76 5.11
C TRP A 163 -0.63 7.78 3.59
N GLU A 164 0.53 8.16 3.09
CA GLU A 164 0.83 8.10 1.67
C GLU A 164 0.76 6.66 1.14
N ASN A 165 1.46 5.72 1.78
CA ASN A 165 1.49 4.32 1.37
C ASN A 165 0.08 3.71 1.37
N SER A 166 -0.68 3.92 2.45
CA SER A 166 -2.05 3.42 2.55
C SER A 166 -3.00 4.05 1.51
N ILE A 167 -2.90 5.35 1.25
CA ILE A 167 -3.72 6.00 0.21
C ILE A 167 -3.36 5.42 -1.16
N ALA A 168 -2.07 5.31 -1.47
CA ALA A 168 -1.61 4.77 -2.74
C ALA A 168 -2.09 3.32 -2.95
N GLU A 169 -1.81 2.44 -2.00
CA GLU A 169 -2.17 1.02 -2.09
C GLU A 169 -3.70 0.83 -2.15
N GLU A 170 -4.45 1.44 -1.23
CA GLU A 170 -5.89 1.17 -1.18
C GLU A 170 -6.65 1.83 -2.34
N VAL A 171 -6.22 2.99 -2.82
CA VAL A 171 -6.89 3.58 -3.98
C VAL A 171 -6.56 2.82 -5.25
N ILE A 172 -5.31 2.38 -5.44
CA ILE A 172 -4.87 1.75 -6.69
C ILE A 172 -5.18 0.25 -6.69
N VAL A 173 -4.68 -0.48 -5.71
CA VAL A 173 -4.72 -1.95 -5.66
C VAL A 173 -6.09 -2.45 -5.22
N LEU A 174 -6.75 -1.76 -4.29
CA LEU A 174 -8.07 -2.18 -3.79
C LEU A 174 -9.22 -1.47 -4.51
N GLY A 175 -9.12 -0.18 -4.79
CA GLY A 175 -10.17 0.59 -5.45
C GLY A 175 -10.17 0.41 -6.96
N PHE A 176 -9.14 0.94 -7.60
CA PHE A 176 -9.05 1.10 -9.06
C PHE A 176 -8.87 -0.23 -9.78
N LEU A 177 -7.96 -1.10 -9.31
CA LEU A 177 -7.71 -2.42 -9.90
C LEU A 177 -8.98 -3.28 -9.89
N LEU A 178 -9.66 -3.42 -8.74
CA LEU A 178 -10.91 -4.18 -8.62
C LEU A 178 -11.97 -3.65 -9.58
N ARG A 179 -12.11 -2.32 -9.68
CA ARG A 179 -13.03 -1.67 -10.60
C ARG A 179 -12.71 -2.04 -12.05
N ARG A 180 -11.45 -1.89 -12.47
CA ARG A 180 -11.02 -2.11 -13.86
C ARG A 180 -11.13 -3.58 -14.25
N LEU A 181 -10.72 -4.51 -13.39
CA LEU A 181 -10.91 -5.94 -13.63
C LEU A 181 -12.39 -6.33 -13.70
N GLY A 182 -13.25 -5.72 -12.86
CA GLY A 182 -14.70 -5.89 -12.94
C GLY A 182 -15.29 -5.39 -14.27
N GLN A 183 -14.86 -4.22 -14.75
CA GLN A 183 -15.27 -3.70 -16.06
C GLN A 183 -14.75 -4.55 -17.24
N LEU A 184 -13.60 -5.22 -17.06
CA LEU A 184 -13.06 -6.20 -18.01
C LEU A 184 -13.82 -7.55 -17.97
N GLY A 185 -14.75 -7.73 -17.03
CA GLY A 185 -15.59 -8.93 -16.92
C GLY A 185 -14.95 -10.07 -16.12
N TRP A 186 -13.93 -9.80 -15.31
CA TRP A 186 -13.32 -10.82 -14.46
C TRP A 186 -14.29 -11.27 -13.36
N SER A 187 -14.23 -12.56 -13.01
CA SER A 187 -15.00 -13.10 -11.90
C SER A 187 -14.49 -12.54 -10.56
N TRP A 188 -15.37 -12.41 -9.58
CA TRP A 188 -14.98 -11.90 -8.26
C TRP A 188 -13.82 -12.67 -7.61
N PRO A 189 -13.78 -14.02 -7.63
CA PRO A 189 -12.62 -14.75 -7.09
C PRO A 189 -11.32 -14.40 -7.79
N ALA A 190 -11.32 -14.28 -9.13
CA ALA A 190 -10.13 -13.91 -9.89
C ALA A 190 -9.63 -12.50 -9.50
N ILE A 191 -10.55 -11.55 -9.33
CA ILE A 191 -10.24 -10.19 -8.88
C ILE A 191 -9.55 -10.20 -7.50
N VAL A 192 -10.10 -10.95 -6.54
CA VAL A 192 -9.54 -11.04 -5.18
C VAL A 192 -8.14 -11.65 -5.22
N VAL A 193 -7.96 -12.76 -5.95
CA VAL A 193 -6.65 -13.43 -6.06
C VAL A 193 -5.63 -12.49 -6.72
N THR A 194 -5.99 -11.84 -7.83
CA THR A 194 -5.07 -10.90 -8.50
C THR A 194 -4.69 -9.73 -7.60
N SER A 195 -5.65 -9.14 -6.87
CA SER A 195 -5.37 -8.06 -5.94
C SER A 195 -4.47 -8.50 -4.79
N ALA A 196 -4.72 -9.68 -4.22
CA ALA A 196 -3.93 -10.22 -3.11
C ALA A 196 -2.50 -10.57 -3.55
N VAL A 197 -2.34 -11.24 -4.70
CA VAL A 197 -1.04 -11.59 -5.27
C VAL A 197 -0.25 -10.33 -5.64
N LEU A 198 -0.89 -9.35 -6.28
CA LEU A 198 -0.24 -8.07 -6.58
C LEU A 198 0.22 -7.39 -5.28
N ARG A 199 -0.62 -7.38 -4.24
CA ARG A 199 -0.24 -6.83 -2.94
C ARG A 199 0.98 -7.53 -2.36
N GLY A 200 0.92 -8.85 -2.24
CA GLY A 200 2.04 -9.62 -1.75
C GLY A 200 3.34 -9.41 -2.55
N SER A 201 3.25 -9.26 -3.87
CA SER A 201 4.44 -9.20 -4.73
C SER A 201 5.31 -7.98 -4.46
N TYR A 202 4.74 -6.79 -4.24
CA TYR A 202 5.53 -5.61 -3.86
C TYR A 202 6.00 -5.60 -2.41
N HIS A 203 5.60 -6.59 -1.60
CA HIS A 203 6.14 -6.83 -0.26
C HIS A 203 7.12 -8.01 -0.20
N LEU A 204 7.44 -8.65 -1.33
CA LEU A 204 8.33 -9.81 -1.35
C LEU A 204 9.75 -9.50 -0.84
N TYR A 205 10.19 -8.24 -0.93
CA TYR A 205 11.47 -7.79 -0.39
C TYR A 205 11.55 -7.92 1.15
N GLN A 206 10.42 -8.06 1.84
CA GLN A 206 10.34 -8.33 3.28
C GLN A 206 10.49 -9.83 3.60
N GLY A 207 10.63 -10.68 2.58
CA GLY A 207 10.66 -12.13 2.68
C GLY A 207 9.28 -12.80 2.55
N ILE A 208 9.25 -14.12 2.69
CA ILE A 208 8.03 -14.93 2.50
C ILE A 208 6.93 -14.58 3.51
N GLY A 209 7.31 -14.23 4.75
CA GLY A 209 6.36 -13.76 5.76
C GLY A 209 5.63 -12.48 5.33
N GLY A 210 6.39 -11.50 4.80
CA GLY A 210 5.82 -10.27 4.25
C GLY A 210 4.93 -10.51 3.04
N LEU A 211 5.34 -11.39 2.10
CA LEU A 211 4.51 -11.82 0.97
C LEU A 211 3.16 -12.37 1.43
N VAL A 212 3.18 -13.40 2.29
CA VAL A 212 1.98 -14.13 2.71
C VAL A 212 1.09 -13.26 3.58
N GLY A 213 1.65 -12.52 4.55
CA GLY A 213 0.89 -11.63 5.42
C GLY A 213 0.12 -10.58 4.63
N ASN A 214 0.77 -9.99 3.62
CA ASN A 214 0.13 -8.99 2.76
C ASN A 214 -0.87 -9.57 1.77
N MET A 215 -0.68 -10.80 1.29
CA MET A 215 -1.72 -11.52 0.53
C MET A 215 -2.97 -11.74 1.38
N VAL A 216 -2.82 -12.20 2.63
CA VAL A 216 -3.93 -12.42 3.57
C VAL A 216 -4.66 -11.11 3.87
N MET A 217 -3.93 -10.04 4.20
CA MET A 217 -4.50 -8.72 4.39
C MET A 217 -5.25 -8.25 3.15
N GLY A 218 -4.68 -8.44 1.96
CA GLY A 218 -5.31 -8.10 0.67
C GLY A 218 -6.65 -8.82 0.46
N VAL A 219 -6.74 -10.11 0.79
CA VAL A 219 -8.02 -10.86 0.74
C VAL A 219 -9.04 -10.26 1.70
N VAL A 220 -8.65 -10.04 2.96
CA VAL A 220 -9.54 -9.44 3.98
C VAL A 220 -10.05 -8.08 3.51
N PHE A 221 -9.17 -7.24 2.98
CA PHE A 221 -9.52 -5.91 2.48
C PHE A 221 -10.45 -5.97 1.28
N CYS A 222 -10.25 -6.89 0.34
CA CYS A 222 -11.19 -7.10 -0.77
C CYS A 222 -12.60 -7.47 -0.28
N LEU A 223 -12.69 -8.34 0.73
CA LEU A 223 -13.97 -8.75 1.32
C LEU A 223 -14.66 -7.60 2.04
N LEU A 224 -13.93 -6.84 2.84
CA LEU A 224 -14.44 -5.65 3.53
C LEU A 224 -14.85 -4.55 2.55
N TYR A 225 -14.06 -4.35 1.49
CA TYR A 225 -14.39 -3.41 0.42
C TYR A 225 -15.68 -3.82 -0.30
N ARG A 226 -15.86 -5.10 -0.63
CA ARG A 226 -17.12 -5.60 -1.20
C ARG A 226 -18.30 -5.38 -0.24
N ARG A 227 -18.08 -5.51 1.07
CA ARG A 227 -19.12 -5.34 2.10
C ARG A 227 -19.51 -3.89 2.34
N TRP A 228 -18.56 -2.96 2.25
CA TRP A 228 -18.76 -1.55 2.59
C TRP A 228 -18.88 -0.63 1.37
N GLY A 229 -18.35 -1.04 0.22
CA GLY A 229 -18.29 -0.26 -1.02
C GLY A 229 -17.40 0.98 -0.91
N ARG A 230 -16.42 0.99 0.01
CA ARG A 230 -15.60 2.16 0.34
C ARG A 230 -14.18 1.79 0.73
N VAL A 231 -13.19 2.49 0.15
CA VAL A 231 -11.78 2.30 0.50
C VAL A 231 -11.37 3.05 1.77
N MET A 232 -12.03 4.15 2.17
CA MET A 232 -11.59 4.98 3.31
C MET A 232 -11.39 4.23 4.64
N PRO A 233 -12.29 3.32 5.08
CA PRO A 233 -12.03 2.53 6.28
C PRO A 233 -10.72 1.74 6.20
N LEU A 234 -10.36 1.27 5.01
CA LEU A 234 -9.20 0.41 4.78
C LEU A 234 -7.92 1.23 4.62
N VAL A 235 -8.03 2.44 4.03
CA VAL A 235 -6.97 3.46 4.09
C VAL A 235 -6.62 3.77 5.55
N VAL A 236 -7.63 4.04 6.38
CA VAL A 236 -7.42 4.31 7.82
C VAL A 236 -6.79 3.09 8.50
N ALA A 237 -7.32 1.88 8.24
CA ALA A 237 -6.81 0.68 8.88
C ALA A 237 -5.32 0.48 8.58
N HIS A 238 -4.95 0.57 7.31
CA HIS A 238 -3.59 0.43 6.83
C HIS A 238 -2.69 1.55 7.37
N ALA A 239 -3.11 2.82 7.27
CA ALA A 239 -2.34 3.95 7.79
C ALA A 239 -2.01 3.80 9.28
N LEU A 240 -2.96 3.30 10.09
CA LEU A 240 -2.76 3.08 11.52
C LEU A 240 -1.79 1.93 11.80
N ILE A 241 -1.90 0.83 11.06
CA ILE A 241 -0.96 -0.30 11.16
C ILE A 241 0.46 0.19 10.85
N ASP A 242 0.64 0.89 9.72
CA ASP A 242 1.94 1.42 9.29
C ASP A 242 2.48 2.47 10.27
N THR A 243 1.62 3.37 10.76
CA THR A 243 2.01 4.39 11.75
C THR A 243 2.54 3.72 13.02
N VAL A 244 1.84 2.70 13.53
CA VAL A 244 2.27 1.96 14.72
C VAL A 244 3.59 1.24 14.46
N ALA A 245 3.75 0.61 13.29
CA ALA A 245 5.00 -0.06 12.94
C ALA A 245 6.18 0.93 12.82
N PHE A 246 5.99 2.04 12.10
CA PHE A 246 7.05 3.02 11.82
C PHE A 246 7.45 3.80 13.07
N VAL A 247 6.48 4.39 13.75
CA VAL A 247 6.73 5.20 14.95
C VAL A 247 7.09 4.31 16.14
N GLY A 248 6.40 3.18 16.31
CA GLY A 248 6.71 2.22 17.36
C GLY A 248 8.14 1.70 17.27
N TYR A 249 8.60 1.32 16.06
CA TYR A 249 10.01 0.95 15.86
C TYR A 249 10.96 2.11 16.19
N ALA A 250 10.68 3.31 15.67
CA ALA A 250 11.55 4.48 15.89
C ALA A 250 11.70 4.88 17.36
N LEU A 251 10.72 4.56 18.21
CA LEU A 251 10.72 4.85 19.65
C LEU A 251 11.28 3.70 20.49
N LEU A 252 11.07 2.44 20.09
CA LEU A 252 11.40 1.27 20.90
C LEU A 252 12.71 0.59 20.50
N ALA A 253 13.16 0.75 19.25
CA ALA A 253 14.43 0.20 18.80
C ALA A 253 15.58 0.73 19.69
N GLY A 254 16.43 -0.17 20.17
CA GLY A 254 17.52 0.15 21.10
C GLY A 254 17.11 0.29 22.56
N HIS A 255 15.80 0.28 22.86
CA HIS A 255 15.26 0.39 24.22
C HIS A 255 14.63 -0.92 24.73
N VAL A 256 14.33 -1.87 23.84
CA VAL A 256 13.75 -3.17 24.19
C VAL A 256 14.53 -4.31 23.56
N SER A 257 14.70 -5.41 24.30
CA SER A 257 15.54 -6.55 23.90
C SER A 257 14.95 -7.42 22.78
N TRP A 258 13.64 -7.32 22.53
CA TRP A 258 12.94 -8.13 21.55
C TRP A 258 12.87 -7.49 20.15
N LEU A 259 13.23 -6.21 20.02
CA LEU A 259 13.36 -5.53 18.72
C LEU A 259 14.81 -5.60 18.23
N PRO A 260 15.08 -6.21 17.06
CA PRO A 260 16.42 -6.22 16.48
C PRO A 260 16.82 -4.82 15.98
N THR A 261 18.03 -4.40 16.32
CA THR A 261 18.60 -3.09 15.96
C THR A 261 19.68 -3.15 14.87
N GLY A 262 19.97 -4.34 14.34
CA GLY A 262 21.15 -4.55 13.48
C GLY A 262 22.44 -4.64 14.27
#